data_AF-A0A9Q1LXE7-F1
#
_entry.id   AF-A0A9Q1LXE7-F1
#
_cell.length_a   1.000
_cell.length_b   1.000
_cell.length_c   1.000
_cell.angle_alpha   90.00
_cell.angle_beta   90.00
_cell.angle_gamma   90.00
#
_symmetry.space_group_name_H-M   'P 1'
#
loop_
_entity.id
_entity.type
_entity.pdbx_description
1 polymer ?
#
loop_
_entity_poly.entity_id
_entity_poly.type
_entity_poly.pdbx_seq_one_letter_code
_entity_poly.pdbx_strand_id
1 'polypeptide(L)'
;MVTVEEYRKAQRAEGPATVMAIGTATPSNCVDQSTYPDYYFHITNSEHKTELKEKFKRMCEKSMIKKRYMHLTEEILKENPNMCAYMAPSLDARQDIVVVEVPKLGKEAAQKAIKEWGQPKSKITHLVFCTTSGVDMPGCDYQLAKLLGLRPSVKRLMMYQQGCFAGGTVLRLAKDLAENNKGARVLVVCSEITAVTFRGPSESHLDSLVGQALFGDGAAAIIMGSDPIPEVERPLFELVSAAQTLVPDSEGAIDGHLREVGLTFHLLKDVPGLISKNIEKSLVEAFKPLGISDWNSLFWIAHPGGPAILDQVELKLGLKPEKLRATRDVLSNYGNMSSACVLFILDEMRKASAKEGLGTTGEGLEWGVLFGFGPGLTGNVGLIFTKGDLKEIKEEVAKYKIGAPAHVGLVAPVDVIVPPGSTGLDPSQTSFFQVLNIPTKINRATVEIVTPVELIKKGDKVGSSEAALLAKLGIRPFSYGLIVVSVYDNGSVFSPEVLDLTEDDLVEKFATGVQLITTLSLAVSYPTPAAAPHMIINSYKNVLAVADPSKFTVATAAVGESAVASQGDVVETKQDKKEEEAQESEEEALFGLFDD
;
A
#
# COMPACT_ATOMS: atom_id res chain seq x y z
N MET A 1 -45.76 -6.03 -14.55
CA MET A 1 -44.32 -6.28 -14.38
C MET A 1 -43.84 -5.38 -13.26
N VAL A 2 -43.09 -5.92 -12.30
CA VAL A 2 -42.46 -5.11 -11.24
C VAL A 2 -41.33 -4.29 -11.89
N THR A 3 -41.26 -3.00 -11.60
CA THR A 3 -40.19 -2.14 -12.09
C THR A 3 -38.86 -2.47 -11.39
N VAL A 4 -37.73 -2.10 -12.02
CA VAL A 4 -36.41 -2.27 -11.40
C VAL A 4 -36.31 -1.52 -10.06
N GLU A 5 -36.95 -0.35 -9.96
CA GLU A 5 -36.95 0.45 -8.74
C GLU A 5 -37.73 -0.24 -7.61
N GLU A 6 -38.94 -0.73 -7.88
CA GLU A 6 -39.73 -1.49 -6.91
C GLU A 6 -38.99 -2.75 -6.44
N TYR A 7 -38.34 -3.45 -7.37
CA TYR A 7 -37.54 -4.63 -7.03
C TYR A 7 -36.34 -4.27 -6.14
N ARG A 8 -35.60 -3.21 -6.46
CA ARG A 8 -34.47 -2.72 -5.64
C ARG A 8 -34.91 -2.28 -4.26
N LYS A 9 -36.04 -1.58 -4.13
CA LYS A 9 -36.59 -1.17 -2.82
C LYS A 9 -36.95 -2.39 -1.98
N ALA A 10 -37.61 -3.38 -2.57
CA ALA A 10 -38.00 -4.61 -1.87
C ALA A 10 -36.79 -5.48 -1.45
N GLN A 11 -35.66 -5.37 -2.16
CA GLN A 11 -34.44 -6.10 -1.86
C GLN A 11 -33.56 -5.49 -0.77
N ARG A 12 -33.78 -4.25 -0.34
CA ARG A 12 -32.97 -3.61 0.69
C ARG A 12 -33.49 -3.92 2.10
N ALA A 13 -32.59 -3.98 3.07
CA ALA A 13 -32.95 -3.99 4.47
C ALA A 13 -33.44 -2.59 4.91
N GLU A 14 -34.11 -2.52 6.05
CA GLU A 14 -34.69 -1.27 6.56
C GLU A 14 -33.77 -0.59 7.59
N GLY A 15 -33.21 -1.36 8.51
CA GLY A 15 -32.33 -0.89 9.57
C GLY A 15 -30.82 -0.99 9.25
N PRO A 16 -29.98 -0.41 10.13
CA PRO A 16 -28.53 -0.44 9.97
C PRO A 16 -27.98 -1.86 10.12
N ALA A 17 -26.78 -2.08 9.59
CA ALA A 17 -26.04 -3.31 9.83
C ALA A 17 -25.62 -3.38 11.31
N THR A 18 -25.87 -4.53 11.93
CA THR A 18 -25.53 -4.81 13.33
C THR A 18 -24.58 -5.98 13.43
N VAL A 19 -23.69 -5.94 14.42
CA VAL A 19 -22.85 -7.07 14.86
C VAL A 19 -23.69 -7.94 15.80
N MET A 20 -23.97 -9.18 15.43
CA MET A 20 -24.86 -10.08 16.19
C MET A 20 -24.10 -11.09 17.05
N ALA A 21 -22.87 -11.43 16.66
CA ALA A 21 -22.06 -12.40 17.37
C ALA A 21 -20.58 -12.23 17.01
N ILE A 22 -19.68 -12.60 17.94
CA ILE A 22 -18.24 -12.51 17.74
C ILE A 22 -17.57 -13.78 18.27
N GLY A 23 -16.69 -14.38 17.47
CA GLY A 23 -15.91 -15.55 17.86
C GLY A 23 -14.43 -15.31 17.57
N THR A 24 -13.57 -15.70 18.50
CA THR A 24 -12.11 -15.54 18.41
C THR A 24 -11.40 -16.87 18.61
N ALA A 25 -10.29 -17.10 17.91
CA ALA A 25 -9.47 -18.31 18.00
C ALA A 25 -7.99 -17.97 17.85
N THR A 26 -7.14 -18.74 18.51
CA THR A 26 -5.68 -18.65 18.44
C THR A 26 -5.11 -20.06 18.35
N PRO A 27 -3.91 -20.24 17.77
CA PRO A 27 -3.19 -21.50 17.87
C PRO A 27 -2.93 -21.90 19.34
N SER A 28 -2.60 -23.16 19.56
CA SER A 28 -2.37 -23.70 20.92
C SER A 28 -1.00 -23.34 21.50
N ASN A 29 0.02 -23.14 20.65
CA ASN A 29 1.36 -22.81 21.11
C ASN A 29 1.42 -21.35 21.58
N CYS A 30 1.62 -21.18 22.89
CA CYS A 30 1.70 -19.89 23.57
C CYS A 30 3.17 -19.58 23.86
N VAL A 31 3.61 -18.42 23.42
CA VAL A 31 5.00 -17.96 23.51
C VAL A 31 5.06 -16.75 24.42
N ASP A 32 5.84 -16.85 25.50
CA ASP A 32 6.02 -15.78 26.48
C ASP A 32 7.04 -14.76 25.96
N GLN A 33 6.66 -13.48 25.97
CA GLN A 33 7.49 -12.41 25.42
C GLN A 33 8.82 -12.25 26.16
N SER A 34 8.86 -12.58 27.47
CA SER A 34 10.08 -12.47 28.29
C SER A 34 11.17 -13.47 27.91
N THR A 35 10.78 -14.61 27.33
CA THR A 35 11.70 -15.67 26.88
C THR A 35 11.84 -15.74 25.35
N TYR A 36 11.03 -14.97 24.62
CA TYR A 36 11.03 -14.98 23.16
C TYR A 36 12.39 -14.61 22.53
N PRO A 37 13.17 -13.63 23.04
CA PRO A 37 14.50 -13.35 22.48
C PRO A 37 15.45 -14.55 22.51
N ASP A 38 15.40 -15.37 23.57
CA ASP A 38 16.22 -16.57 23.66
C ASP A 38 15.77 -17.62 22.65
N TYR A 39 14.47 -17.91 22.61
CA TYR A 39 13.87 -18.83 21.64
C TYR A 39 14.18 -18.42 20.19
N TYR A 40 13.91 -17.17 19.84
CA TYR A 40 14.04 -16.65 18.48
C TYR A 40 15.49 -16.67 17.98
N PHE A 41 16.46 -16.26 18.82
CA PHE A 41 17.87 -16.29 18.44
C PHE A 41 18.44 -17.71 18.40
N HIS A 42 17.93 -18.62 19.23
CA HIS A 42 18.30 -20.03 19.18
C HIS A 42 17.78 -20.71 17.91
N ILE A 43 16.48 -20.66 17.64
CA ILE A 43 15.87 -21.35 16.49
C ILE A 43 16.31 -20.79 15.12
N THR A 44 16.81 -19.57 15.09
CA THR A 44 17.39 -18.93 13.90
C THR A 44 18.91 -19.04 13.81
N ASN A 45 19.54 -19.86 14.67
CA ASN A 45 20.99 -20.07 14.72
C ASN A 45 21.79 -18.75 14.81
N SER A 46 21.24 -17.77 15.54
CA SER A 46 21.74 -16.39 15.58
C SER A 46 22.31 -15.99 16.95
N GLU A 47 22.51 -16.94 17.87
CA GLU A 47 23.04 -16.69 19.23
C GLU A 47 24.40 -15.98 19.26
N HIS A 48 25.19 -16.11 18.18
CA HIS A 48 26.46 -15.39 18.00
C HIS A 48 26.29 -13.87 17.82
N LYS A 49 25.09 -13.38 17.51
CA LYS A 49 24.77 -11.94 17.32
C LYS A 49 24.32 -11.30 18.63
N THR A 50 25.22 -11.22 19.60
CA THR A 50 24.90 -10.81 20.98
C THR A 50 24.30 -9.42 21.08
N GLU A 51 24.86 -8.43 20.39
CA GLU A 51 24.37 -7.04 20.40
C GLU A 51 22.96 -6.93 19.81
N LEU A 52 22.71 -7.63 18.69
CA LEU A 52 21.41 -7.69 18.06
C LEU A 52 20.36 -8.37 18.97
N LYS A 53 20.78 -9.42 19.71
CA LYS A 53 19.93 -10.10 20.69
C LYS A 53 19.55 -9.17 21.84
N GLU A 54 20.49 -8.39 22.36
CA GLU A 54 20.20 -7.40 23.40
C GLU A 54 19.27 -6.29 22.89
N LYS A 55 19.47 -5.81 21.66
CA LYS A 55 18.58 -4.84 21.02
C LYS A 55 17.16 -5.41 20.87
N PHE A 56 17.04 -6.65 20.39
CA PHE A 56 15.76 -7.33 20.26
C PHE A 56 15.08 -7.57 21.62
N LYS A 57 15.85 -7.90 22.65
CA LYS A 57 15.33 -8.05 24.03
C LYS A 57 14.71 -6.75 24.52
N ARG A 58 15.36 -5.60 24.32
CA ARG A 58 14.80 -4.28 24.66
C ARG A 58 13.49 -3.99 23.90
N MET A 59 13.43 -4.34 22.60
CA MET A 59 12.19 -4.22 21.81
C MET A 59 11.06 -5.08 22.41
N CYS A 60 11.34 -6.32 22.80
CA CYS A 60 10.38 -7.20 23.45
C CYS A 60 9.90 -6.65 24.80
N GLU A 61 10.80 -6.15 25.65
CA GLU A 61 10.48 -5.56 26.96
C GLU A 61 9.57 -4.33 26.83
N LYS A 62 9.83 -3.48 25.84
CA LYS A 62 9.05 -2.25 25.58
C LYS A 62 7.80 -2.48 24.73
N SER A 63 7.58 -3.68 24.20
CA SER A 63 6.45 -3.98 23.31
C SER A 63 5.07 -3.95 23.98
N MET A 64 5.01 -3.94 25.32
CA MET A 64 3.78 -4.12 26.13
C MET A 64 3.07 -5.48 25.93
N ILE A 65 3.69 -6.38 25.17
CA ILE A 65 3.21 -7.74 24.94
C ILE A 65 3.72 -8.63 26.07
N LYS A 66 2.84 -9.41 26.68
CA LYS A 66 3.20 -10.45 27.66
C LYS A 66 3.35 -11.81 27.00
N LYS A 67 2.46 -12.12 26.07
CA LYS A 67 2.44 -13.40 25.37
C LYS A 67 1.81 -13.26 23.99
N ARG A 68 2.14 -14.20 23.12
CA ARG A 68 1.55 -14.36 21.78
C ARG A 68 1.22 -15.82 21.54
N TYR A 69 0.37 -16.08 20.56
CA TYR A 69 0.12 -17.42 20.07
C TYR A 69 0.71 -17.53 18.68
N MET A 70 1.36 -18.65 18.37
CA MET A 70 2.02 -18.87 17.09
C MET A 70 1.75 -20.29 16.62
N HIS A 71 1.35 -20.46 15.36
CA HIS A 71 1.23 -21.78 14.75
C HIS A 71 2.61 -22.41 14.59
N LEU A 72 3.63 -21.60 14.27
CA LEU A 72 5.00 -22.06 14.20
C LEU A 72 5.47 -22.57 15.57
N THR A 73 6.01 -23.78 15.58
CA THR A 73 6.69 -24.38 16.73
C THR A 73 8.16 -24.64 16.38
N GLU A 74 8.95 -25.01 17.39
CA GLU A 74 10.35 -25.37 17.18
C GLU A 74 10.49 -26.55 16.19
N GLU A 75 9.58 -27.53 16.24
CA GLU A 75 9.55 -28.68 15.35
C GLU A 75 9.31 -28.25 13.89
N ILE A 76 8.28 -27.43 13.65
CA ILE A 76 7.97 -26.92 12.29
C ILE A 76 9.16 -26.15 11.74
N LEU A 77 9.80 -25.31 12.56
CA LEU A 77 10.93 -24.49 12.14
C LEU A 77 12.19 -25.33 11.86
N LYS A 78 12.43 -26.41 12.63
CA LYS A 78 13.52 -27.37 12.37
C LYS A 78 13.32 -28.14 11.06
N GLU A 79 12.07 -28.48 10.72
CA GLU A 79 11.73 -29.11 9.45
C GLU A 79 11.84 -28.14 8.26
N ASN A 80 11.77 -26.83 8.51
CA ASN A 80 11.77 -25.78 7.49
C ASN A 80 12.90 -24.74 7.73
N PRO A 81 14.19 -25.14 7.69
CA PRO A 81 15.30 -24.29 8.09
C PRO A 81 15.46 -23.01 7.25
N ASN A 82 14.99 -23.01 6.00
CA ASN A 82 15.00 -21.80 5.15
C ASN A 82 14.07 -20.71 5.69
N MET A 83 13.02 -21.06 6.45
CA MET A 83 12.17 -20.06 7.12
C MET A 83 12.89 -19.38 8.28
N CYS A 84 13.87 -20.05 8.89
CA CYS A 84 14.71 -19.50 9.96
C CYS A 84 15.88 -18.64 9.43
N ALA A 85 16.25 -18.81 8.16
CA ALA A 85 17.23 -17.93 7.51
C ALA A 85 16.63 -16.54 7.26
N TYR A 86 17.50 -15.53 7.13
CA TYR A 86 17.04 -14.16 6.91
C TYR A 86 16.37 -13.98 5.53
N MET A 87 17.03 -14.43 4.45
CA MET A 87 16.60 -14.23 3.05
C MET A 87 16.73 -15.49 2.19
N ALA A 88 16.62 -16.68 2.77
CA ALA A 88 16.61 -17.91 1.98
C ALA A 88 15.24 -18.13 1.31
N PRO A 89 15.20 -18.69 0.08
CA PRO A 89 13.95 -19.07 -0.57
C PRO A 89 13.14 -20.01 0.32
N SER A 90 11.93 -19.58 0.66
CA SER A 90 11.06 -20.26 1.64
C SER A 90 9.57 -20.07 1.36
N LEU A 91 9.19 -19.37 0.29
CA LEU A 91 7.79 -19.06 -0.02
C LEU A 91 6.93 -20.32 -0.13
N ASP A 92 7.40 -21.37 -0.81
CA ASP A 92 6.64 -22.62 -1.01
C ASP A 92 6.30 -23.29 0.34
N ALA A 93 7.31 -23.48 1.20
CA ALA A 93 7.12 -24.07 2.53
C ALA A 93 6.15 -23.23 3.40
N ARG A 94 6.27 -21.89 3.33
CA ARG A 94 5.36 -20.98 4.03
C ARG A 94 3.94 -21.11 3.51
N GLN A 95 3.77 -21.19 2.20
CA GLN A 95 2.48 -21.36 1.52
C GLN A 95 1.83 -22.68 1.91
N ASP A 96 2.57 -23.80 1.84
CA ASP A 96 2.08 -25.13 2.22
C ASP A 96 1.49 -25.16 3.64
N ILE A 97 2.08 -24.41 4.58
CA ILE A 97 1.55 -24.24 5.93
C ILE A 97 0.29 -23.39 5.93
N VAL A 98 0.35 -22.15 5.41
CA VAL A 98 -0.73 -21.18 5.61
C VAL A 98 -2.00 -21.50 4.81
N VAL A 99 -1.90 -22.12 3.62
CA VAL A 99 -3.08 -22.49 2.82
C VAL A 99 -3.97 -23.51 3.52
N VAL A 100 -3.38 -24.30 4.43
CA VAL A 100 -4.11 -25.27 5.25
C VAL A 100 -4.58 -24.65 6.56
N GLU A 101 -3.71 -23.91 7.24
CA GLU A 101 -3.92 -23.53 8.64
C GLU A 101 -4.74 -22.24 8.80
N VAL A 102 -4.64 -21.29 7.87
CA VAL A 102 -5.46 -20.07 7.86
C VAL A 102 -6.97 -20.39 7.82
N PRO A 103 -7.49 -21.22 6.89
CA PRO A 103 -8.91 -21.55 6.89
C PRO A 103 -9.32 -22.41 8.10
N LYS A 104 -8.43 -23.21 8.69
CA LYS A 104 -8.72 -23.97 9.93
C LYS A 104 -8.88 -23.04 11.13
N LEU A 105 -7.97 -22.09 11.33
CA LEU A 105 -8.06 -21.12 12.41
C LEU A 105 -9.30 -20.23 12.24
N GLY A 106 -9.56 -19.77 11.01
CA GLY A 106 -10.78 -19.06 10.65
C GLY A 106 -12.06 -19.86 10.93
N LYS A 107 -12.04 -21.18 10.70
CA LYS A 107 -13.16 -22.08 11.02
C LYS A 107 -13.45 -22.12 12.52
N GLU A 108 -12.44 -22.21 13.37
CA GLU A 108 -12.63 -22.23 14.82
C GLU A 108 -13.28 -20.95 15.33
N ALA A 109 -12.79 -19.78 14.87
CA ALA A 109 -13.39 -18.49 15.18
C ALA A 109 -14.84 -18.41 14.68
N ALA A 110 -15.09 -18.80 13.43
CA ALA A 110 -16.42 -18.79 12.83
C ALA A 110 -17.40 -19.73 13.55
N GLN A 111 -16.96 -20.91 14.00
CA GLN A 111 -17.80 -21.82 14.76
C GLN A 111 -18.22 -21.22 16.11
N LYS A 112 -17.33 -20.48 16.80
CA LYS A 112 -17.68 -19.78 18.03
C LYS A 112 -18.69 -18.65 17.76
N ALA A 113 -18.49 -17.86 16.71
CA ALA A 113 -19.44 -16.80 16.32
C ALA A 113 -20.81 -17.37 15.93
N ILE A 114 -20.85 -18.43 15.13
CA ILE A 114 -22.09 -19.11 14.72
C ILE A 114 -22.81 -19.72 15.93
N LYS A 115 -22.06 -20.31 16.86
CA LYS A 115 -22.62 -20.88 18.09
C LYS A 115 -23.27 -19.79 18.95
N GLU A 116 -22.61 -18.65 19.10
CA GLU A 116 -23.16 -17.52 19.84
C GLU A 116 -24.39 -16.91 19.15
N TRP A 117 -24.35 -16.77 17.82
CA TRP A 117 -25.48 -16.30 17.03
C TRP A 117 -26.71 -17.21 17.14
N GLY A 118 -26.51 -18.51 17.37
CA GLY A 118 -27.58 -19.46 17.70
C GLY A 118 -28.50 -19.82 16.52
N GLN A 119 -28.21 -19.35 15.31
CA GLN A 119 -28.99 -19.65 14.10
C GLN A 119 -28.33 -20.71 13.22
N PRO A 120 -29.11 -21.41 12.38
CA PRO A 120 -28.54 -22.41 11.48
C PRO A 120 -27.61 -21.74 10.46
N LYS A 121 -26.40 -22.29 10.29
CA LYS A 121 -25.42 -21.85 9.29
C LYS A 121 -25.97 -21.72 7.86
N SER A 122 -27.07 -22.41 7.56
CA SER A 122 -27.75 -22.29 6.26
C SER A 122 -28.32 -20.88 6.01
N LYS A 123 -28.58 -20.08 7.05
CA LYS A 123 -29.01 -18.68 6.93
C LYS A 123 -27.86 -17.72 6.58
N ILE A 124 -26.60 -18.16 6.63
CA ILE A 124 -25.47 -17.35 6.17
C ILE A 124 -25.55 -17.20 4.65
N THR A 125 -25.65 -15.95 4.20
CA THR A 125 -25.85 -15.58 2.80
C THR A 125 -24.56 -15.14 2.11
N HIS A 126 -23.65 -14.54 2.88
CA HIS A 126 -22.39 -14.00 2.39
C HIS A 126 -21.25 -14.44 3.31
N LEU A 127 -20.06 -14.58 2.73
CA LEU A 127 -18.80 -14.80 3.44
C LEU A 127 -17.78 -13.76 2.96
N VAL A 128 -17.30 -12.92 3.87
CA VAL A 128 -16.18 -12.01 3.63
C VAL A 128 -14.98 -12.55 4.41
N PHE A 129 -13.92 -12.92 3.71
CA PHE A 129 -12.71 -13.48 4.31
C PHE A 129 -11.52 -12.55 4.03
N CYS A 130 -10.75 -12.23 5.05
CA CYS A 130 -9.51 -11.47 4.95
C CYS A 130 -8.33 -12.24 5.55
N THR A 131 -7.19 -12.21 4.87
CA THR A 131 -5.91 -12.64 5.42
C THR A 131 -4.74 -11.98 4.67
N THR A 132 -3.68 -11.71 5.41
CA THR A 132 -2.36 -11.33 4.88
C THR A 132 -1.43 -12.55 4.82
N SER A 133 -1.88 -13.70 5.30
CA SER A 133 -1.14 -14.96 5.39
C SER A 133 -1.39 -15.85 4.18
N GLY A 134 -0.62 -15.61 3.13
CA GLY A 134 -0.60 -16.43 1.92
C GLY A 134 -1.70 -16.11 0.92
N VAL A 135 -1.66 -16.81 -0.21
CA VAL A 135 -2.61 -16.69 -1.33
C VAL A 135 -2.81 -18.06 -1.99
N ASP A 136 -4.04 -18.39 -2.40
CA ASP A 136 -4.31 -19.64 -3.14
C ASP A 136 -5.58 -19.54 -4.00
N MET A 137 -5.74 -20.46 -4.95
CA MET A 137 -6.92 -20.58 -5.81
C MET A 137 -7.32 -22.06 -6.00
N PRO A 138 -8.47 -22.51 -5.44
CA PRO A 138 -9.47 -21.75 -4.70
C PRO A 138 -9.02 -21.25 -3.32
N GLY A 139 -9.33 -19.99 -3.00
CA GLY A 139 -8.84 -19.31 -1.80
C GLY A 139 -9.46 -19.74 -0.46
N CYS A 140 -9.01 -19.11 0.62
CA CYS A 140 -9.39 -19.42 2.01
C CYS A 140 -10.89 -19.29 2.26
N ASP A 141 -11.57 -18.39 1.56
CA ASP A 141 -13.02 -18.23 1.59
C ASP A 141 -13.75 -19.48 1.05
N TYR A 142 -13.24 -20.09 -0.03
CA TYR A 142 -13.76 -21.35 -0.56
C TYR A 142 -13.53 -22.49 0.44
N GLN A 143 -12.30 -22.61 0.95
CA GLN A 143 -11.93 -23.66 1.88
C GLN A 143 -12.76 -23.57 3.16
N LEU A 144 -12.92 -22.37 3.72
CA LEU A 144 -13.75 -22.13 4.90
C LEU A 144 -15.21 -22.48 4.64
N ALA A 145 -15.79 -22.04 3.50
CA ALA A 145 -17.18 -22.35 3.16
C ALA A 145 -17.42 -23.87 3.12
N LYS A 146 -16.46 -24.64 2.57
CA LYS A 146 -16.47 -26.10 2.57
C LYS A 146 -16.33 -26.68 3.99
N LEU A 147 -15.36 -26.21 4.77
CA LEU A 147 -15.09 -26.68 6.13
C LEU A 147 -16.27 -26.45 7.10
N LEU A 148 -16.98 -25.33 6.94
CA LEU A 148 -18.19 -25.02 7.70
C LEU A 148 -19.43 -25.72 7.12
N GLY A 149 -19.40 -26.18 5.87
CA GLY A 149 -20.56 -26.70 5.15
C GLY A 149 -21.63 -25.63 4.97
N LEU A 150 -21.23 -24.45 4.50
CA LEU A 150 -22.15 -23.39 4.09
C LEU A 150 -22.89 -23.78 2.81
N ARG A 151 -23.96 -23.05 2.48
CA ARG A 151 -24.67 -23.30 1.21
C ARG A 151 -23.72 -23.05 0.03
N PRO A 152 -23.76 -23.88 -1.03
CA PRO A 152 -22.95 -23.64 -2.24
C PRO A 152 -23.21 -22.29 -2.91
N SER A 153 -24.40 -21.71 -2.69
CA SER A 153 -24.80 -20.39 -3.19
C SER A 153 -24.33 -19.22 -2.32
N VAL A 154 -23.52 -19.45 -1.28
CA VAL A 154 -22.98 -18.37 -0.44
C VAL A 154 -22.16 -17.44 -1.32
N LYS A 155 -22.44 -16.14 -1.23
CA LYS A 155 -21.72 -15.10 -1.98
C LYS A 155 -20.42 -14.80 -1.25
N ARG A 156 -19.29 -15.16 -1.86
CA ARG A 156 -17.98 -15.04 -1.21
C ARG A 156 -17.22 -13.82 -1.71
N LEU A 157 -16.47 -13.20 -0.81
CA LEU A 157 -15.50 -12.16 -1.10
C LEU A 157 -14.21 -12.48 -0.36
N MET A 158 -13.14 -12.74 -1.12
CA MET A 158 -11.81 -13.00 -0.59
C MET A 158 -10.95 -11.76 -0.72
N MET A 159 -10.32 -11.34 0.38
CA MET A 159 -9.39 -10.22 0.42
C MET A 159 -8.03 -10.69 0.93
N TYR A 160 -7.10 -10.88 0.00
CA TYR A 160 -5.72 -11.20 0.33
C TYR A 160 -4.87 -9.94 0.45
N GLN A 161 -3.82 -10.01 1.26
CA GLN A 161 -2.70 -9.04 1.27
C GLN A 161 -3.13 -7.58 1.47
N GLN A 162 -4.15 -7.34 2.30
CA GLN A 162 -4.62 -5.99 2.62
C GLN A 162 -3.81 -5.35 3.76
N GLY A 163 -3.34 -6.16 4.72
CA GLY A 163 -2.64 -5.69 5.91
C GLY A 163 -3.58 -5.26 7.05
N CYS A 164 -3.01 -4.56 8.02
CA CYS A 164 -3.61 -4.40 9.35
C CYS A 164 -4.92 -3.59 9.39
N PHE A 165 -5.17 -2.70 8.43
CA PHE A 165 -6.42 -1.91 8.38
C PHE A 165 -7.64 -2.76 7.97
N ALA A 166 -7.41 -3.99 7.47
CA ALA A 166 -8.46 -4.77 6.85
C ALA A 166 -9.58 -5.21 7.81
N GLY A 167 -9.35 -5.16 9.13
CA GLY A 167 -10.40 -5.33 10.12
C GLY A 167 -11.52 -4.28 9.99
N GLY A 168 -11.19 -3.03 9.67
CA GLY A 168 -12.18 -2.01 9.32
C GLY A 168 -12.78 -2.23 7.92
N THR A 169 -11.97 -2.67 6.96
CA THR A 169 -12.41 -2.95 5.57
C THR A 169 -13.48 -4.04 5.51
N VAL A 170 -13.28 -5.16 6.22
CA VAL A 170 -14.26 -6.26 6.23
C VAL A 170 -15.61 -5.81 6.81
N LEU A 171 -15.58 -4.98 7.85
CA LEU A 171 -16.77 -4.43 8.50
C LEU A 171 -17.51 -3.45 7.57
N ARG A 172 -16.77 -2.57 6.89
CA ARG A 172 -17.33 -1.65 5.89
C ARG A 172 -18.03 -2.39 4.75
N LEU A 173 -17.39 -3.44 4.21
CA LEU A 173 -17.99 -4.25 3.14
C LEU A 173 -19.20 -5.04 3.65
N ALA A 174 -19.11 -5.62 4.84
CA ALA A 174 -20.22 -6.36 5.44
C ALA A 174 -21.43 -5.47 5.75
N LYS A 175 -21.21 -4.19 6.12
CA LYS A 175 -22.26 -3.18 6.27
C LYS A 175 -23.07 -3.05 4.99
N ASP A 176 -22.40 -2.72 3.88
CA ASP A 176 -23.09 -2.50 2.59
C ASP A 176 -23.78 -3.78 2.09
N LEU A 177 -23.17 -4.94 2.29
CA LEU A 177 -23.75 -6.23 1.92
C LEU A 177 -25.01 -6.54 2.76
N ALA A 178 -24.99 -6.27 4.06
CA ALA A 178 -26.12 -6.49 4.96
C ALA A 178 -27.27 -5.52 4.67
N GLU A 179 -26.99 -4.24 4.52
CA GLU A 179 -28.00 -3.19 4.34
C GLU A 179 -28.64 -3.25 2.94
N ASN A 180 -27.86 -3.58 1.91
CA ASN A 180 -28.37 -3.62 0.54
C ASN A 180 -29.07 -4.96 0.19
N ASN A 181 -29.14 -5.93 1.10
CA ASN A 181 -29.78 -7.23 0.88
C ASN A 181 -30.66 -7.64 2.07
N LYS A 182 -31.99 -7.55 1.92
CA LYS A 182 -32.97 -7.90 2.95
C LYS A 182 -32.79 -9.34 3.43
N GLY A 183 -32.68 -9.50 4.75
CA GLY A 183 -32.46 -10.79 5.40
C GLY A 183 -31.04 -11.37 5.23
N ALA A 184 -30.09 -10.61 4.69
CA ALA A 184 -28.71 -11.06 4.60
C ALA A 184 -28.09 -11.21 5.98
N ARG A 185 -27.34 -12.31 6.12
CA ARG A 185 -26.43 -12.58 7.23
C ARG A 185 -25.05 -12.81 6.64
N VAL A 186 -24.10 -11.96 7.01
CA VAL A 186 -22.74 -11.93 6.50
C VAL A 186 -21.83 -12.52 7.56
N LEU A 187 -21.16 -13.62 7.23
CA LEU A 187 -20.05 -14.12 8.03
C LEU A 187 -18.78 -13.38 7.59
N VAL A 188 -18.20 -12.63 8.51
CA VAL A 188 -16.91 -11.96 8.33
C VAL A 188 -15.84 -12.77 9.04
N VAL A 189 -14.69 -13.01 8.42
CA VAL A 189 -13.55 -13.70 9.03
C VAL A 189 -12.24 -12.99 8.68
N CYS A 190 -11.47 -12.63 9.70
CA CYS A 190 -10.06 -12.27 9.58
C CYS A 190 -9.24 -13.39 10.22
N SER A 191 -8.26 -13.95 9.51
CA SER A 191 -7.43 -15.04 10.03
C SER A 191 -5.98 -14.86 9.63
N GLU A 192 -5.09 -14.73 10.61
CA GLU A 192 -3.71 -14.31 10.41
C GLU A 192 -2.75 -15.29 11.10
N ILE A 193 -1.72 -15.70 10.37
CA ILE A 193 -0.66 -16.62 10.77
C ILE A 193 0.71 -16.07 10.33
N THR A 194 1.64 -15.96 11.26
CA THR A 194 2.98 -15.36 11.09
C THR A 194 3.96 -16.20 10.27
N ALA A 195 3.60 -17.41 9.86
CA ALA A 195 4.41 -18.27 8.99
C ALA A 195 4.89 -17.57 7.72
N VAL A 196 4.12 -16.62 7.16
CA VAL A 196 4.54 -15.88 5.96
C VAL A 196 5.58 -14.78 6.24
N THR A 197 5.67 -14.30 7.49
CA THR A 197 6.53 -13.15 7.89
C THR A 197 7.70 -13.52 8.80
N PHE A 198 7.70 -14.70 9.44
CA PHE A 198 8.80 -15.16 10.32
C PHE A 198 10.11 -15.29 9.55
N ARG A 199 11.23 -14.77 10.06
CA ARG A 199 12.55 -14.90 9.42
C ARG A 199 13.67 -14.70 10.43
N GLY A 200 14.90 -15.08 10.07
CA GLY A 200 16.08 -14.83 10.89
C GLY A 200 16.42 -13.34 11.07
N PRO A 201 17.12 -12.95 12.14
CA PRO A 201 17.46 -11.56 12.43
C PRO A 201 18.63 -11.04 11.56
N SER A 202 18.57 -9.77 11.16
CA SER A 202 19.65 -9.05 10.46
C SER A 202 19.85 -7.65 11.03
N GLU A 203 21.11 -7.21 11.15
CA GLU A 203 21.48 -5.85 11.58
C GLU A 203 21.08 -4.80 10.54
N SER A 204 21.03 -5.20 9.27
CA SER A 204 20.65 -4.33 8.15
C SER A 204 19.13 -4.11 8.00
N HIS A 205 18.31 -4.74 8.84
CA HIS A 205 16.84 -4.76 8.67
C HIS A 205 16.11 -4.79 10.01
N LEU A 206 16.29 -3.72 10.78
CA LEU A 206 15.83 -3.63 12.16
C LEU A 206 14.30 -3.45 12.29
N ASP A 207 13.65 -2.86 11.30
CA ASP A 207 12.18 -2.85 11.12
C ASP A 207 11.60 -4.27 11.05
N SER A 208 12.30 -5.23 10.43
CA SER A 208 11.86 -6.63 10.49
C SER A 208 11.87 -7.17 11.92
N LEU A 209 12.86 -6.81 12.75
CA LEU A 209 12.90 -7.21 14.16
C LEU A 209 11.71 -6.64 14.94
N VAL A 210 11.31 -5.40 14.66
CA VAL A 210 10.10 -4.82 15.27
C VAL A 210 8.88 -5.71 15.00
N GLY A 211 8.65 -6.13 13.75
CA GLY A 211 7.54 -7.05 13.48
C GLY A 211 7.72 -8.44 14.09
N GLN A 212 8.94 -8.98 14.21
CA GLN A 212 9.17 -10.25 14.92
C GLN A 212 8.83 -10.16 16.42
N ALA A 213 9.01 -8.98 17.03
CA ALA A 213 8.61 -8.73 18.41
C ALA A 213 7.10 -8.54 18.58
N LEU A 214 6.41 -8.02 17.55
CA LEU A 214 5.00 -7.62 17.66
C LEU A 214 4.01 -8.67 17.14
N PHE A 215 4.26 -9.30 16.00
CA PHE A 215 3.25 -10.09 15.31
C PHE A 215 2.91 -11.40 16.03
N GLY A 216 1.62 -11.72 16.10
CA GLY A 216 1.08 -12.97 16.64
C GLY A 216 -0.02 -13.52 15.75
N ASP A 217 -0.41 -14.76 16.01
CA ASP A 217 -1.41 -15.49 15.23
C ASP A 217 -2.78 -15.43 15.89
N GLY A 218 -3.81 -15.26 15.08
CA GLY A 218 -5.18 -15.25 15.56
C GLY A 218 -6.21 -15.10 14.45
N ALA A 219 -7.41 -15.58 14.73
CA ALA A 219 -8.56 -15.37 13.87
C ALA A 219 -9.76 -14.86 14.66
N ALA A 220 -10.51 -13.96 14.03
CA ALA A 220 -11.77 -13.46 14.54
C ALA A 220 -12.84 -13.59 13.45
N ALA A 221 -14.04 -13.91 13.89
CA ALA A 221 -15.21 -14.04 13.04
C ALA A 221 -16.40 -13.29 13.63
N ILE A 222 -17.17 -12.65 12.76
CA ILE A 222 -18.34 -11.86 13.13
C ILE A 222 -19.53 -12.28 12.28
N ILE A 223 -20.70 -12.39 12.90
CA ILE A 223 -21.97 -12.43 12.18
C ILE A 223 -22.55 -11.02 12.13
N MET A 224 -22.78 -10.52 10.93
CA MET A 224 -23.43 -9.23 10.70
C MET A 224 -24.75 -9.38 9.96
N GLY A 225 -25.69 -8.49 10.25
CA GLY A 225 -26.95 -8.38 9.51
C GLY A 225 -27.74 -7.14 9.89
N SER A 226 -28.64 -6.73 9.01
CA SER A 226 -29.68 -5.75 9.31
C SER A 226 -30.95 -6.45 9.75
N ASP A 227 -31.86 -5.68 10.36
CA ASP A 227 -33.18 -6.11 10.81
C ASP A 227 -33.07 -7.37 11.70
N PRO A 228 -32.48 -7.26 12.91
CA PRO A 228 -32.33 -8.39 13.82
C PRO A 228 -33.70 -8.99 14.13
N ILE A 229 -33.77 -10.33 14.10
CA ILE A 229 -34.99 -11.06 14.42
C ILE A 229 -35.21 -10.97 15.94
N PRO A 230 -36.31 -10.37 16.42
CA PRO A 230 -36.58 -10.24 17.85
C PRO A 230 -36.51 -11.59 18.57
N GLU A 231 -36.10 -11.56 19.84
CA GLU A 231 -35.96 -12.72 20.75
C GLU A 231 -34.88 -13.75 20.38
N VAL A 232 -34.47 -13.77 19.11
CA VAL A 232 -33.54 -14.76 18.56
C VAL A 232 -32.15 -14.17 18.36
N GLU A 233 -32.06 -12.96 17.81
CA GLU A 233 -30.81 -12.26 17.54
C GLU A 233 -30.65 -11.10 18.50
N ARG A 234 -29.44 -10.92 19.05
CA ARG A 234 -29.12 -9.85 20.00
C ARG A 234 -28.02 -8.98 19.39
N PRO A 235 -28.35 -7.77 18.89
CA PRO A 235 -27.33 -6.89 18.35
C PRO A 235 -26.39 -6.43 19.49
N LEU A 236 -25.09 -6.49 19.21
CA LEU A 236 -24.01 -6.07 20.10
C LEU A 236 -23.56 -4.64 19.79
N PHE A 237 -23.44 -4.31 18.50
CA PHE A 237 -23.04 -2.98 18.02
C PHE A 237 -23.75 -2.68 16.71
N GLU A 238 -23.99 -1.41 16.42
CA GLU A 238 -24.50 -0.94 15.13
C GLU A 238 -23.38 -0.24 14.35
N LEU A 239 -23.24 -0.53 13.05
CA LEU A 239 -22.30 0.18 12.19
C LEU A 239 -23.02 1.36 11.55
N VAL A 240 -22.86 2.54 12.12
CA VAL A 240 -23.55 3.76 11.67
C VAL A 240 -22.93 4.30 10.38
N SER A 241 -21.62 4.50 10.36
CA SER A 241 -20.87 4.99 9.21
C SER A 241 -19.54 4.24 9.07
N ALA A 242 -18.99 4.26 7.86
CA ALA A 242 -17.66 3.72 7.58
C ALA A 242 -16.96 4.62 6.57
N ALA A 243 -15.72 4.98 6.87
CA ALA A 243 -14.90 5.83 6.02
C ALA A 243 -13.49 5.23 5.90
N GLN A 244 -12.78 5.67 4.87
CA GLN A 244 -11.37 5.35 4.66
C GLN A 244 -10.69 6.60 4.12
N THR A 245 -9.47 6.85 4.56
CA THR A 245 -8.66 7.95 4.09
C THR A 245 -7.23 7.49 3.87
N LEU A 246 -6.53 8.17 2.96
CA LEU A 246 -5.10 8.00 2.72
C LEU A 246 -4.41 9.20 3.36
N VAL A 247 -3.38 8.95 4.15
CA VAL A 247 -2.63 10.03 4.80
C VAL A 247 -1.72 10.71 3.76
N PRO A 248 -1.74 12.04 3.62
CA PRO A 248 -0.82 12.74 2.74
C PRO A 248 0.65 12.52 3.14
N ASP A 249 1.55 12.53 2.16
CA ASP A 249 3.01 12.50 2.34
C ASP A 249 3.52 11.33 3.19
N SER A 250 2.90 10.15 3.03
CA SER A 250 3.22 8.97 3.84
C SER A 250 3.73 7.79 3.02
N GLU A 251 4.09 8.04 1.75
CA GLU A 251 4.53 7.00 0.81
C GLU A 251 5.73 6.21 1.35
N GLY A 252 5.68 4.89 1.21
CA GLY A 252 6.69 3.99 1.73
C GLY A 252 6.71 3.86 3.26
N ALA A 253 5.78 4.49 3.98
CA ALA A 253 5.74 4.40 5.43
C ALA A 253 5.47 2.99 5.94
N ILE A 254 4.66 2.22 5.20
CA ILE A 254 4.45 0.79 5.45
C ILE A 254 4.35 0.11 4.09
N ASP A 255 5.41 -0.62 3.74
CA ASP A 255 5.46 -1.44 2.53
C ASP A 255 5.49 -2.91 2.88
N GLY A 256 4.78 -3.72 2.08
CA GLY A 256 4.80 -5.17 2.15
C GLY A 256 5.13 -5.74 0.77
N HIS A 257 6.10 -6.65 0.70
CA HIS A 257 6.49 -7.30 -0.54
C HIS A 257 6.49 -8.82 -0.37
N LEU A 258 5.62 -9.49 -1.12
CA LEU A 258 5.68 -10.94 -1.23
C LEU A 258 6.80 -11.31 -2.21
N ARG A 259 7.79 -12.05 -1.74
CA ARG A 259 8.97 -12.48 -2.49
C ARG A 259 9.18 -13.99 -2.30
N GLU A 260 10.15 -14.56 -3.02
CA GLU A 260 10.56 -15.97 -2.87
C GLU A 260 10.99 -16.33 -1.43
N VAL A 261 11.36 -15.34 -0.63
CA VAL A 261 11.76 -15.47 0.78
C VAL A 261 10.58 -15.35 1.77
N GLY A 262 9.35 -15.20 1.27
CA GLY A 262 8.16 -14.88 2.07
C GLY A 262 7.77 -13.39 1.99
N LEU A 263 6.91 -12.95 2.90
CA LEU A 263 6.41 -11.58 2.97
C LEU A 263 7.35 -10.70 3.78
N THR A 264 8.19 -9.91 3.12
CA THR A 264 9.02 -8.89 3.75
C THR A 264 8.21 -7.61 3.94
N PHE A 265 8.48 -6.87 5.00
CA PHE A 265 7.85 -5.57 5.23
C PHE A 265 8.91 -4.53 5.58
N HIS A 266 8.60 -3.29 5.25
CA HIS A 266 9.39 -2.12 5.60
C HIS A 266 8.52 -1.10 6.33
N LEU A 267 9.06 -0.55 7.41
CA LEU A 267 8.38 0.44 8.24
C LEU A 267 9.24 1.68 8.36
N LEU A 268 8.70 2.84 7.96
CA LEU A 268 9.27 4.10 8.40
C LEU A 268 9.05 4.27 9.90
N LYS A 269 10.06 4.82 10.57
CA LYS A 269 10.03 5.04 12.03
C LYS A 269 8.87 5.95 12.46
N ASP A 270 8.52 6.94 11.64
CA ASP A 270 7.53 7.97 11.94
C ASP A 270 6.06 7.58 11.63
N VAL A 271 5.76 6.29 11.47
CA VAL A 271 4.36 5.84 11.33
C VAL A 271 3.47 6.35 12.48
N PRO A 272 3.87 6.30 13.77
CA PRO A 272 3.08 6.85 14.86
C PRO A 272 2.81 8.36 14.72
N GLY A 273 3.83 9.15 14.34
CA GLY A 273 3.70 10.60 14.15
C GLY A 273 2.81 10.95 12.96
N LEU A 274 2.92 10.22 11.85
CA LEU A 274 2.05 10.36 10.69
C LEU A 274 0.58 10.10 11.04
N ILE A 275 0.29 9.04 11.81
CA ILE A 275 -1.07 8.73 12.26
C ILE A 275 -1.58 9.84 13.21
N SER A 276 -0.79 10.19 14.22
CA SER A 276 -1.10 11.21 15.22
C SER A 276 -1.45 12.57 14.58
N LYS A 277 -0.67 12.99 13.58
CA LYS A 277 -0.92 14.25 12.87
C LYS A 277 -2.26 14.30 12.15
N ASN A 278 -2.81 13.16 11.72
CA ASN A 278 -3.96 13.09 10.82
C ASN A 278 -5.23 12.50 11.45
N ILE A 279 -5.14 11.84 12.60
CA ILE A 279 -6.27 11.14 13.21
C ILE A 279 -7.41 12.09 13.59
N GLU A 280 -7.09 13.25 14.17
CA GLU A 280 -8.09 14.23 14.62
C GLU A 280 -8.95 14.74 13.47
N LYS A 281 -8.34 15.03 12.31
CA LYS A 281 -9.07 15.42 11.10
C LYS A 281 -10.07 14.35 10.67
N SER A 282 -9.65 13.09 10.69
CA SER A 282 -10.49 11.95 10.31
C SER A 282 -11.69 11.79 11.26
N LEU A 283 -11.48 12.01 12.55
CA LEU A 283 -12.56 11.98 13.56
C LEU A 283 -13.54 13.14 13.36
N VAL A 284 -13.04 14.35 13.16
CA VAL A 284 -13.89 15.52 12.90
C VAL A 284 -14.77 15.28 11.66
N GLU A 285 -14.20 14.76 10.57
CA GLU A 285 -14.97 14.44 9.36
C GLU A 285 -16.05 13.37 9.60
N ALA A 286 -15.71 12.32 10.37
CA ALA A 286 -16.64 11.23 10.67
C ALA A 286 -17.77 11.62 11.64
N PHE A 287 -17.47 12.44 12.66
CA PHE A 287 -18.38 12.72 13.78
C PHE A 287 -19.09 14.08 13.69
N LYS A 288 -18.65 15.00 12.82
CA LYS A 288 -19.33 16.29 12.59
C LYS A 288 -20.81 16.14 12.21
N PRO A 289 -21.23 15.19 11.35
CA PRO A 289 -22.66 14.99 11.05
C PRO A 289 -23.49 14.54 12.27
N LEU A 290 -22.84 13.96 13.28
CA LEU A 290 -23.46 13.46 14.51
C LEU A 290 -23.39 14.49 15.66
N GLY A 291 -22.72 15.63 15.46
CA GLY A 291 -22.55 16.65 16.49
C GLY A 291 -21.66 16.25 17.67
N ILE A 292 -20.81 15.22 17.50
CA ILE A 292 -19.91 14.74 18.56
C ILE A 292 -18.53 15.40 18.38
N SER A 293 -18.04 16.01 19.45
CA SER A 293 -16.71 16.66 19.49
C SER A 293 -15.88 16.29 20.72
N ASP A 294 -16.47 15.61 21.72
CA ASP A 294 -15.74 15.11 22.88
C ASP A 294 -15.28 13.67 22.62
N TRP A 295 -13.99 13.50 22.32
CA TRP A 295 -13.39 12.19 22.07
C TRP A 295 -13.42 11.26 23.29
N ASN A 296 -13.55 11.81 24.49
CA ASN A 296 -13.72 11.04 25.73
C ASN A 296 -15.17 10.60 25.99
N SER A 297 -16.14 11.06 25.21
CA SER A 297 -17.51 10.52 25.22
C SER A 297 -17.66 9.24 24.40
N LEU A 298 -16.64 8.89 23.61
CA LEU A 298 -16.61 7.70 22.76
C LEU A 298 -15.98 6.49 23.47
N PHE A 299 -16.44 5.28 23.14
CA PHE A 299 -15.65 4.06 23.34
C PHE A 299 -14.68 3.85 22.17
N TRP A 300 -13.53 3.21 22.42
CA TRP A 300 -12.42 3.19 21.48
C TRP A 300 -11.92 1.79 21.15
N ILE A 301 -11.83 1.49 19.85
CA ILE A 301 -11.23 0.28 19.31
C ILE A 301 -10.15 0.71 18.31
N ALA A 302 -8.90 0.77 18.75
CA ALA A 302 -7.78 1.11 17.88
C ALA A 302 -7.00 -0.15 17.52
N HIS A 303 -6.58 -0.30 16.26
CA HIS A 303 -5.65 -1.37 15.91
C HIS A 303 -4.36 -1.23 16.76
N PRO A 304 -3.92 -2.27 17.48
CA PRO A 304 -2.73 -2.21 18.30
C PRO A 304 -1.48 -2.52 17.47
N GLY A 305 -1.17 -1.62 16.52
CA GLY A 305 -0.01 -1.78 15.63
C GLY A 305 1.32 -1.88 16.38
N GLY A 306 1.41 -1.17 17.50
CA GLY A 306 2.50 -1.14 18.47
C GLY A 306 2.14 -0.14 19.59
N PRO A 307 2.81 -0.19 20.75
CA PRO A 307 2.48 0.67 21.89
C PRO A 307 2.59 2.16 21.55
N ALA A 308 3.65 2.58 20.86
CA ALA A 308 3.89 3.98 20.49
C ALA A 308 2.74 4.62 19.69
N ILE A 309 2.04 3.85 18.85
CA ILE A 309 0.89 4.39 18.09
C ILE A 309 -0.27 4.69 19.04
N LEU A 310 -0.51 3.83 20.03
CA LEU A 310 -1.56 4.02 21.01
C LEU A 310 -1.25 5.22 21.90
N ASP A 311 0.01 5.34 22.35
CA ASP A 311 0.47 6.44 23.20
C ASP A 311 0.36 7.79 22.49
N GLN A 312 0.78 7.86 21.23
CA GLN A 312 0.67 9.07 20.41
C GLN A 312 -0.79 9.46 20.13
N VAL A 313 -1.68 8.50 19.87
CA VAL A 313 -3.12 8.76 19.68
C VAL A 313 -3.77 9.25 20.97
N GLU A 314 -3.47 8.60 22.10
CA GLU A 314 -3.96 8.97 23.43
C GLU A 314 -3.56 10.42 23.77
N LEU A 315 -2.27 10.73 23.60
CA LEU A 315 -1.71 12.06 23.85
C LEU A 315 -2.34 13.12 22.93
N LYS A 316 -2.37 12.85 21.62
CA LYS A 316 -2.83 13.80 20.61
C LYS A 316 -4.28 14.23 20.80
N LEU A 317 -5.13 13.29 21.17
CA LEU A 317 -6.56 13.50 21.31
C LEU A 317 -6.97 13.83 22.75
N GLY A 318 -6.01 13.82 23.70
CA GLY A 318 -6.29 14.01 25.13
C GLY A 318 -7.24 12.95 25.68
N LEU A 319 -7.09 11.71 25.24
CA LEU A 319 -7.91 10.60 25.74
C LEU A 319 -7.53 10.30 27.18
N LYS A 320 -8.52 9.93 27.99
CA LYS A 320 -8.25 9.39 29.32
C LYS A 320 -7.61 8.00 29.18
N PRO A 321 -6.69 7.61 30.09
CA PRO A 321 -5.94 6.35 29.97
C PRO A 321 -6.81 5.10 29.84
N GLU A 322 -8.01 5.10 30.44
CA GLU A 322 -8.94 3.97 30.35
C GLU A 322 -9.49 3.73 28.93
N LYS A 323 -9.46 4.72 28.03
CA LYS A 323 -10.08 4.62 26.70
C LYS A 323 -9.43 3.57 25.81
N LEU A 324 -8.13 3.36 25.94
CA LEU A 324 -7.41 2.35 25.15
C LEU A 324 -7.17 1.06 25.94
N ARG A 325 -7.80 0.88 27.11
CA ARG A 325 -7.64 -0.31 27.96
C ARG A 325 -7.86 -1.61 27.20
N ALA A 326 -9.02 -1.79 26.57
CA ALA A 326 -9.33 -3.02 25.82
C ALA A 326 -8.34 -3.26 24.65
N THR A 327 -7.86 -2.18 24.03
CA THR A 327 -6.86 -2.25 22.96
C THR A 327 -5.51 -2.74 23.50
N ARG A 328 -5.05 -2.16 24.61
CA ARG A 328 -3.80 -2.55 25.29
C ARG A 328 -3.87 -3.96 25.87
N ASP A 329 -5.03 -4.38 26.38
CA ASP A 329 -5.25 -5.74 26.87
C ASP A 329 -5.13 -6.79 25.76
N VAL A 330 -5.67 -6.50 24.57
CA VAL A 330 -5.52 -7.39 23.41
C VAL A 330 -4.06 -7.42 22.94
N LEU A 331 -3.38 -6.26 22.84
CA LEU A 331 -1.96 -6.22 22.53
C LEU A 331 -1.15 -7.06 23.53
N SER A 332 -1.42 -6.90 24.83
CA SER A 332 -0.69 -7.58 25.88
C SER A 332 -0.84 -9.09 25.83
N ASN A 333 -2.04 -9.59 25.55
CA ASN A 333 -2.36 -11.01 25.63
C ASN A 333 -2.21 -11.79 24.31
N TYR A 334 -2.12 -11.10 23.17
CA TYR A 334 -2.13 -11.73 21.85
C TYR A 334 -1.10 -11.16 20.88
N GLY A 335 -0.50 -10.00 21.17
CA GLY A 335 0.32 -9.25 20.23
C GLY A 335 -0.49 -8.63 19.08
N ASN A 336 0.22 -8.27 18.02
CA ASN A 336 -0.38 -7.76 16.79
C ASN A 336 -0.78 -8.90 15.85
N MET A 337 -2.06 -9.29 15.88
CA MET A 337 -2.70 -10.25 14.97
C MET A 337 -3.22 -9.60 13.68
N SER A 338 -2.57 -8.53 13.20
CA SER A 338 -2.94 -7.80 11.98
C SER A 338 -4.43 -7.45 11.90
N SER A 339 -5.13 -7.86 10.83
CA SER A 339 -6.53 -7.51 10.57
C SER A 339 -7.52 -8.04 11.63
N ALA A 340 -7.16 -9.08 12.39
CA ALA A 340 -8.02 -9.67 13.39
C ALA A 340 -8.08 -8.86 14.70
N CYS A 341 -7.08 -8.01 15.00
CA CYS A 341 -6.95 -7.34 16.29
C CYS A 341 -8.19 -6.51 16.68
N VAL A 342 -8.68 -5.66 15.79
CA VAL A 342 -9.83 -4.78 16.10
C VAL A 342 -11.10 -5.58 16.40
N LEU A 343 -11.22 -6.79 15.88
CA LEU A 343 -12.34 -7.69 16.15
C LEU A 343 -12.17 -8.42 17.50
N PHE A 344 -10.93 -8.75 17.89
CA PHE A 344 -10.64 -9.20 19.27
C PHE A 344 -10.94 -8.10 20.30
N ILE A 345 -10.62 -6.85 19.99
CA ILE A 345 -10.86 -5.71 20.89
C ILE A 345 -12.36 -5.47 21.06
N LEU A 346 -13.15 -5.56 19.99
CA LEU A 346 -14.63 -5.56 20.08
C LEU A 346 -15.15 -6.65 21.02
N ASP A 347 -14.60 -7.87 20.92
CA ASP A 347 -14.98 -9.00 21.76
C ASP A 347 -14.58 -8.81 23.23
N GLU A 348 -13.38 -8.30 23.49
CA GLU A 348 -12.90 -7.99 24.83
C GLU A 348 -13.75 -6.89 25.48
N MET A 349 -14.00 -5.81 24.74
CA MET A 349 -14.79 -4.67 25.22
C MET A 349 -16.20 -5.07 25.66
N ARG A 350 -16.91 -5.85 24.84
CA ARG A 350 -18.27 -6.30 25.21
C ARG A 350 -18.25 -7.25 26.41
N LYS A 351 -17.21 -8.09 26.55
CA LYS A 351 -17.08 -9.06 27.65
C LYS A 351 -16.77 -8.34 28.96
N ALA A 352 -15.87 -7.37 28.93
CA ALA A 352 -15.56 -6.50 30.05
C ALA A 352 -16.81 -5.72 30.48
N SER A 353 -17.52 -5.10 29.53
CA SER A 353 -18.76 -4.36 29.80
C SER A 353 -19.84 -5.21 30.45
N ALA A 354 -20.04 -6.43 29.96
CA ALA A 354 -20.99 -7.39 30.55
C ALA A 354 -20.57 -7.85 31.95
N LYS A 355 -19.27 -8.11 32.16
CA LYS A 355 -18.71 -8.52 33.45
C LYS A 355 -18.81 -7.41 34.51
N GLU A 356 -18.63 -6.17 34.10
CA GLU A 356 -18.72 -4.97 34.95
C GLU A 356 -20.17 -4.47 35.13
N GLY A 357 -21.14 -5.05 34.41
CA GLY A 357 -22.55 -4.68 34.52
C GLY A 357 -22.87 -3.29 33.95
N LEU A 358 -22.12 -2.85 32.93
CA LEU A 358 -22.28 -1.54 32.30
C LEU A 358 -23.55 -1.45 31.45
N GLY A 359 -24.05 -0.23 31.26
CA GLY A 359 -25.33 0.02 30.57
C GLY A 359 -25.33 -0.25 29.06
N THR A 360 -24.16 -0.36 28.44
CA THR A 360 -24.00 -0.66 27.01
C THR A 360 -22.84 -1.65 26.81
N THR A 361 -22.79 -2.28 25.63
CA THR A 361 -21.69 -3.15 25.20
C THR A 361 -20.38 -2.41 24.91
N GLY A 362 -20.44 -1.08 24.76
CA GLY A 362 -19.31 -0.19 24.52
C GLY A 362 -18.91 0.59 25.77
N GLU A 363 -18.60 -0.12 26.85
CA GLU A 363 -18.13 0.46 28.13
C GLU A 363 -19.10 1.48 28.77
N GLY A 364 -20.40 1.26 28.61
CA GLY A 364 -21.44 2.17 29.13
C GLY A 364 -21.65 3.44 28.30
N LEU A 365 -20.97 3.57 27.16
CA LEU A 365 -21.09 4.69 26.22
C LEU A 365 -21.92 4.27 25.01
N GLU A 366 -22.62 5.24 24.42
CA GLU A 366 -23.52 5.01 23.28
C GLU A 366 -22.78 4.98 21.95
N TRP A 367 -21.83 5.91 21.77
CA TRP A 367 -21.07 6.08 20.53
C TRP A 367 -19.64 5.62 20.70
N GLY A 368 -19.05 5.14 19.61
CA GLY A 368 -17.65 4.74 19.61
C GLY A 368 -17.02 4.79 18.24
N VAL A 369 -15.71 4.58 18.23
CA VAL A 369 -14.89 4.59 17.02
C VAL A 369 -14.06 3.32 16.95
N LEU A 370 -14.07 2.70 15.76
CA LEU A 370 -13.15 1.64 15.39
C LEU A 370 -12.19 2.17 14.33
N PHE A 371 -10.89 2.06 14.58
CA PHE A 371 -9.86 2.55 13.67
C PHE A 371 -8.84 1.45 13.35
N GLY A 372 -8.64 1.21 12.06
CA GLY A 372 -7.58 0.36 11.54
C GLY A 372 -6.62 1.18 10.67
N PHE A 373 -5.33 0.87 10.76
CA PHE A 373 -4.29 1.47 9.94
C PHE A 373 -3.36 0.37 9.42
N GLY A 374 -2.70 0.59 8.28
CA GLY A 374 -1.85 -0.40 7.64
C GLY A 374 -1.22 0.11 6.35
N PRO A 375 -0.70 -0.79 5.49
CA PRO A 375 -0.02 -0.44 4.24
C PRO A 375 -0.89 0.41 3.31
N GLY A 376 -0.26 1.22 2.45
CA GLY A 376 -0.98 2.14 1.57
C GLY A 376 -1.24 3.50 2.21
N LEU A 377 -0.34 3.93 3.08
CA LEU A 377 -0.04 5.34 3.35
C LEU A 377 0.41 6.06 2.05
N THR A 378 -0.34 5.95 0.94
CA THR A 378 0.15 6.34 -0.39
C THR A 378 -1.00 6.62 -1.37
N GLY A 379 -0.91 7.74 -2.08
CA GLY A 379 -1.37 7.93 -3.47
C GLY A 379 -2.87 8.08 -3.73
N ASN A 380 -3.31 9.30 -4.06
CA ASN A 380 -4.65 9.53 -4.61
C ASN A 380 -4.72 9.11 -6.09
N VAL A 381 -5.39 7.99 -6.39
CA VAL A 381 -5.84 7.68 -7.76
C VAL A 381 -7.32 8.01 -7.86
N GLY A 382 -7.64 9.08 -8.60
CA GLY A 382 -9.01 9.45 -8.94
C GLY A 382 -9.42 8.88 -10.30
N LEU A 383 -10.64 8.36 -10.41
CA LEU A 383 -11.23 8.01 -11.71
C LEU A 383 -12.00 9.22 -12.26
N ILE A 384 -11.61 9.70 -13.44
CA ILE A 384 -12.32 10.77 -14.16
C ILE A 384 -13.18 10.11 -15.25
N PHE A 385 -14.50 10.15 -15.08
CA PHE A 385 -15.44 9.68 -16.10
C PHE A 385 -15.87 10.86 -16.97
N THR A 386 -15.65 10.76 -18.27
CA THR A 386 -16.00 11.80 -19.24
C THR A 386 -16.67 11.23 -20.47
N LYS A 387 -17.50 12.04 -21.12
CA LYS A 387 -18.03 11.78 -22.48
C LYS A 387 -17.38 12.69 -23.54
N GLY A 388 -16.50 13.60 -23.11
CA GLY A 388 -15.78 14.54 -23.97
C GLY A 388 -14.44 13.97 -24.44
N ASP A 389 -13.71 14.77 -25.22
CA ASP A 389 -12.41 14.40 -25.75
C ASP A 389 -11.38 14.23 -24.61
N LEU A 390 -10.60 13.14 -24.66
CA LEU A 390 -9.68 12.78 -23.59
C LEU A 390 -8.45 13.70 -23.52
N LYS A 391 -8.06 14.31 -24.66
CA LYS A 391 -6.95 15.26 -24.73
C LYS A 391 -7.35 16.58 -24.10
N GLU A 392 -8.54 17.09 -24.41
CA GLU A 392 -9.09 18.30 -23.77
C GLU A 392 -9.19 18.14 -22.24
N ILE A 393 -9.63 16.97 -21.77
CA ILE A 393 -9.72 16.67 -20.34
C ILE A 393 -8.34 16.59 -19.68
N LYS A 394 -7.34 15.98 -20.33
CA LYS A 394 -5.94 15.98 -19.86
C LYS A 394 -5.40 17.40 -19.72
N GLU A 395 -5.66 18.26 -20.70
CA GLU A 395 -5.25 19.67 -20.67
C GLU A 395 -5.96 20.46 -19.56
N GLU A 396 -7.26 20.23 -19.35
CA GLU A 396 -8.03 20.89 -18.29
C GLU A 396 -7.54 20.49 -16.90
N VAL A 397 -7.31 19.18 -16.67
CA VAL A 397 -6.77 18.66 -15.41
C VAL A 397 -5.39 19.25 -15.13
N ALA A 398 -4.56 19.43 -16.16
CA ALA A 398 -3.23 20.00 -16.03
C ALA A 398 -3.21 21.48 -15.57
N LYS A 399 -4.33 22.21 -15.67
CA LYS A 399 -4.47 23.60 -15.17
C LYS A 399 -4.56 23.67 -13.65
N TYR A 400 -5.04 22.62 -13.00
CA TYR A 400 -5.27 22.58 -11.54
C TYR A 400 -4.05 22.06 -10.79
N LYS A 401 -2.99 22.86 -10.78
CA LYS A 401 -1.72 22.57 -10.10
C LYS A 401 -1.47 23.55 -8.94
N ILE A 402 -0.95 23.04 -7.83
CA ILE A 402 -0.56 23.81 -6.65
C ILE A 402 0.97 23.82 -6.55
N GLY A 403 1.57 24.99 -6.33
CA GLY A 403 3.03 25.11 -6.17
C GLY A 403 3.56 24.39 -4.93
N ALA A 404 4.62 23.61 -5.12
CA ALA A 404 5.25 22.73 -4.15
C ALA A 404 6.72 23.12 -3.89
N PRO A 405 7.18 23.09 -2.63
CA PRO A 405 8.59 23.30 -2.32
C PRO A 405 9.45 22.10 -2.74
N ALA A 406 10.73 22.34 -3.01
CA ALA A 406 11.71 21.28 -3.21
C ALA A 406 12.25 20.80 -1.86
N HIS A 407 12.10 19.51 -1.56
CA HIS A 407 12.63 18.87 -0.36
C HIS A 407 13.90 18.07 -0.67
N VAL A 408 14.79 17.98 0.32
CA VAL A 408 16.06 17.24 0.23
C VAL A 408 15.79 15.77 -0.09
N GLY A 409 16.52 15.22 -1.06
CA GLY A 409 16.42 13.83 -1.48
C GLY A 409 15.37 13.54 -2.56
N LEU A 410 14.47 14.48 -2.87
CA LEU A 410 13.52 14.32 -3.98
C LEU A 410 14.24 14.32 -5.32
N VAL A 411 13.76 13.55 -6.30
CA VAL A 411 14.22 13.65 -7.70
C VAL A 411 13.46 14.77 -8.40
N ALA A 412 14.17 15.72 -9.00
CA ALA A 412 13.56 16.88 -9.63
C ALA A 412 12.77 16.50 -10.90
N PRO A 413 11.46 16.80 -10.98
CA PRO A 413 10.65 16.47 -12.16
C PRO A 413 10.84 17.43 -13.34
N VAL A 414 11.42 18.61 -13.07
CA VAL A 414 11.69 19.69 -14.03
C VAL A 414 12.99 20.40 -13.67
N ASP A 415 13.59 21.09 -14.63
CA ASP A 415 14.73 21.96 -14.38
C ASP A 415 14.31 23.15 -13.51
N VAL A 416 15.13 23.48 -12.52
CA VAL A 416 14.88 24.57 -11.58
C VAL A 416 15.86 25.70 -11.85
N ILE A 417 15.35 26.82 -12.37
CA ILE A 417 16.14 28.01 -12.68
C ILE A 417 15.79 29.12 -11.69
N VAL A 418 16.79 29.68 -11.03
CA VAL A 418 16.63 30.85 -10.16
C VAL A 418 16.83 32.12 -11.00
N PRO A 419 15.84 33.03 -11.06
CA PRO A 419 15.94 34.24 -11.87
C PRO A 419 16.89 35.28 -11.24
N PRO A 420 17.48 36.18 -12.06
CA PRO A 420 18.26 37.30 -11.53
C PRO A 420 17.37 38.29 -10.77
N GLY A 421 17.89 38.88 -9.70
CA GLY A 421 17.15 39.83 -8.88
C GLY A 421 17.61 39.89 -7.41
N SER A 422 17.04 40.83 -6.67
CA SER A 422 17.32 40.98 -5.23
C SER A 422 16.73 39.81 -4.44
N THR A 423 17.57 39.20 -3.61
CA THR A 423 17.19 38.03 -2.79
C THR A 423 16.58 38.41 -1.44
N GLY A 424 16.70 39.68 -1.03
CA GLY A 424 16.30 40.16 0.30
C GLY A 424 17.18 39.63 1.46
N LEU A 425 18.23 38.86 1.16
CA LEU A 425 19.15 38.31 2.16
C LEU A 425 20.29 39.27 2.48
N ASP A 426 20.77 39.20 3.73
CA ASP A 426 21.83 40.05 4.27
C ASP A 426 23.19 39.80 3.58
N PRO A 427 24.02 40.83 3.36
CA PRO A 427 25.34 40.69 2.72
C PRO A 427 26.30 39.70 3.40
N SER A 428 26.10 39.41 4.70
CA SER A 428 26.86 38.38 5.42
C SER A 428 26.60 36.95 4.93
N GLN A 429 25.50 36.71 4.21
CA GLN A 429 25.12 35.39 3.68
C GLN A 429 25.67 35.12 2.28
N THR A 430 26.58 35.95 1.77
CA THR A 430 27.20 35.77 0.44
C THR A 430 27.97 34.46 0.30
N SER A 431 28.52 33.91 1.40
CA SER A 431 29.19 32.61 1.44
C SER A 431 28.27 31.45 1.04
N PHE A 432 26.97 31.53 1.35
CA PHE A 432 25.98 30.51 1.02
C PHE A 432 25.77 30.37 -0.49
N PHE A 433 25.80 31.49 -1.22
CA PHE A 433 25.67 31.51 -2.68
C PHE A 433 26.95 31.08 -3.40
N GLN A 434 28.11 31.32 -2.79
CA GLN A 434 29.41 30.89 -3.33
C GLN A 434 29.54 29.36 -3.33
N VAL A 435 29.05 28.67 -2.28
CA VAL A 435 29.04 27.20 -2.21
C VAL A 435 28.22 26.58 -3.35
N LEU A 436 27.17 27.27 -3.80
CA LEU A 436 26.30 26.85 -4.91
C LEU A 436 26.76 27.37 -6.27
N ASN A 437 27.95 27.98 -6.37
CA ASN A 437 28.48 28.59 -7.59
C ASN A 437 27.54 29.65 -8.23
N ILE A 438 26.74 30.36 -7.43
CA ILE A 438 25.81 31.38 -7.91
C ILE A 438 26.53 32.75 -7.93
N PRO A 439 26.64 33.42 -9.10
CA PRO A 439 27.24 34.75 -9.19
C PRO A 439 26.31 35.81 -8.59
N THR A 440 26.79 36.49 -7.54
CA THR A 440 26.04 37.50 -6.80
C THR A 440 26.77 38.84 -6.70
N LYS A 441 26.01 39.95 -6.56
CA LYS A 441 26.51 41.30 -6.28
C LYS A 441 25.75 41.89 -5.09
N ILE A 442 26.41 42.71 -4.27
CA ILE A 442 25.74 43.42 -3.18
C ILE A 442 25.14 44.73 -3.72
N ASN A 443 23.85 44.93 -3.53
CA ASN A 443 23.14 46.14 -3.92
C ASN A 443 22.15 46.56 -2.83
N ARG A 444 22.17 47.85 -2.44
CA ARG A 444 21.31 48.44 -1.39
C ARG A 444 21.18 47.56 -0.12
N ALA A 445 22.32 47.09 0.40
CA ALA A 445 22.41 46.24 1.59
C ALA A 445 21.69 44.87 1.49
N THR A 446 21.49 44.35 0.28
CA THR A 446 20.99 42.99 0.03
C THR A 446 21.84 42.27 -1.01
N VAL A 447 21.85 40.94 -0.98
CA VAL A 447 22.49 40.11 -2.02
C VAL A 447 21.59 40.05 -3.26
N GLU A 448 22.15 40.30 -4.45
CA GLU A 448 21.46 40.30 -5.74
C GLU A 448 22.10 39.26 -6.68
N ILE A 449 21.28 38.40 -7.29
CA ILE A 449 21.71 37.41 -8.28
C ILE A 449 21.85 38.10 -9.64
N VAL A 450 23.02 37.98 -10.28
CA VAL A 450 23.37 38.78 -11.47
C VAL A 450 22.83 38.15 -12.76
N THR A 451 22.84 36.82 -12.85
CA THR A 451 22.40 36.05 -14.03
C THR A 451 21.51 34.89 -13.60
N PRO A 452 20.60 34.41 -14.46
CA PRO A 452 19.84 33.20 -14.16
C PRO A 452 20.78 32.02 -13.94
N VAL A 453 20.50 31.21 -12.92
CA VAL A 453 21.30 30.01 -12.60
C VAL A 453 20.40 28.78 -12.60
N GLU A 454 20.81 27.77 -13.34
CA GLU A 454 20.24 26.43 -13.27
C GLU A 454 20.73 25.75 -11.99
N LEU A 455 19.83 25.62 -11.01
CA LEU A 455 20.14 25.13 -9.68
C LEU A 455 20.03 23.60 -9.60
N ILE A 456 19.03 23.03 -10.29
CA ILE A 456 18.76 21.58 -10.28
C ILE A 456 18.31 21.18 -11.69
N LYS A 457 18.88 20.11 -12.24
CA LYS A 457 18.40 19.52 -13.51
C LYS A 457 17.32 18.49 -13.25
N LYS A 458 16.42 18.34 -14.22
CA LYS A 458 15.44 17.26 -14.25
C LYS A 458 16.14 15.90 -14.14
N GLY A 459 15.72 15.10 -13.17
CA GLY A 459 16.30 13.78 -12.88
C GLY A 459 17.37 13.78 -11.78
N ASP A 460 17.86 14.94 -11.34
CA ASP A 460 18.82 15.02 -10.24
C ASP A 460 18.12 14.98 -8.88
N LYS A 461 18.84 14.47 -7.87
CA LYS A 461 18.38 14.55 -6.48
C LYS A 461 18.60 15.95 -5.94
N VAL A 462 17.57 16.52 -5.32
CA VAL A 462 17.61 17.80 -4.64
C VAL A 462 18.53 17.69 -3.42
N GLY A 463 19.62 18.45 -3.40
CA GLY A 463 20.52 18.52 -2.24
C GLY A 463 20.00 19.46 -1.15
N SER A 464 20.68 19.44 0.00
CA SER A 464 20.30 20.23 1.19
C SER A 464 20.46 21.74 0.97
N SER A 465 21.51 22.15 0.27
CA SER A 465 21.81 23.55 0.00
C SER A 465 20.84 24.16 -1.02
N GLU A 466 20.46 23.40 -2.05
CA GLU A 466 19.52 23.80 -3.10
C GLU A 466 18.10 23.99 -2.54
N ALA A 467 17.63 23.03 -1.73
CA ALA A 467 16.34 23.11 -1.05
C ALA A 467 16.28 24.32 -0.09
N ALA A 468 17.34 24.55 0.69
CA ALA A 468 17.43 25.67 1.62
C ALA A 468 17.45 27.02 0.90
N LEU A 469 18.10 27.13 -0.25
CA LEU A 469 18.09 28.35 -1.06
C LEU A 469 16.68 28.64 -1.60
N LEU A 470 16.02 27.66 -2.20
CA LEU A 470 14.67 27.81 -2.75
C LEU A 470 13.66 28.22 -1.67
N ALA A 471 13.76 27.64 -0.47
CA ALA A 471 12.95 28.01 0.67
C ALA A 471 13.19 29.46 1.13
N LYS A 472 14.45 29.92 1.19
CA LYS A 472 14.82 31.30 1.55
C LYS A 472 14.35 32.32 0.51
N LEU A 473 14.36 31.96 -0.77
CA LEU A 473 13.88 32.81 -1.86
C LEU A 473 12.35 32.76 -2.03
N GLY A 474 11.65 31.92 -1.26
CA GLY A 474 10.21 31.71 -1.41
C GLY A 474 9.81 31.08 -2.74
N ILE A 475 10.75 30.46 -3.46
CA ILE A 475 10.52 29.84 -4.76
C ILE A 475 10.00 28.42 -4.53
N ARG A 476 8.85 28.11 -5.13
CA ARG A 476 8.23 26.77 -5.12
C ARG A 476 8.31 26.19 -6.53
N PRO A 477 9.42 25.53 -6.88
CA PRO A 477 9.71 25.20 -8.27
C PRO A 477 8.94 23.97 -8.78
N PHE A 478 8.37 23.17 -7.88
CA PHE A 478 7.60 22.00 -8.25
C PHE A 478 6.11 22.29 -8.18
N SER A 479 5.29 21.38 -8.69
CA SER A 479 3.85 21.50 -8.62
C SER A 479 3.19 20.16 -8.32
N TYR A 480 2.27 20.14 -7.37
CA TYR A 480 1.35 19.04 -7.16
C TYR A 480 0.10 19.24 -8.01
N GLY A 481 -0.27 18.25 -8.79
CA GLY A 481 -1.50 18.23 -9.55
C GLY A 481 -1.84 16.80 -9.95
N LEU A 482 -3.06 16.59 -10.43
CA LEU A 482 -3.46 15.28 -10.94
C LEU A 482 -2.67 14.98 -12.22
N ILE A 483 -2.08 13.79 -12.27
CA ILE A 483 -1.45 13.25 -13.47
C ILE A 483 -2.34 12.13 -14.01
N VAL A 484 -2.52 12.10 -15.34
CA VAL A 484 -3.21 10.99 -15.99
C VAL A 484 -2.23 9.81 -15.99
N VAL A 485 -2.57 8.74 -15.27
CA VAL A 485 -1.72 7.54 -15.14
C VAL A 485 -2.07 6.49 -16.19
N SER A 486 -3.35 6.38 -16.55
CA SER A 486 -3.83 5.43 -17.55
C SER A 486 -5.11 5.95 -18.19
N VAL A 487 -5.34 5.57 -19.44
CA VAL A 487 -6.53 5.96 -20.20
C VAL A 487 -7.31 4.69 -20.53
N TYR A 488 -8.59 4.64 -20.17
CA TYR A 488 -9.48 3.54 -20.55
C TYR A 488 -10.44 4.03 -21.64
N ASP A 489 -10.43 3.36 -22.79
CA ASP A 489 -11.40 3.60 -23.85
C ASP A 489 -11.87 2.28 -24.48
N ASN A 490 -13.19 2.14 -24.64
CA ASN A 490 -13.85 1.01 -25.30
C ASN A 490 -13.34 -0.40 -24.92
N GLY A 491 -13.06 -0.64 -23.63
CA GLY A 491 -12.62 -1.96 -23.14
C GLY A 491 -11.10 -2.16 -23.12
N SER A 492 -10.32 -1.18 -23.57
CA SER A 492 -8.86 -1.24 -23.61
C SER A 492 -8.23 -0.17 -22.72
N VAL A 493 -7.05 -0.48 -22.17
CA VAL A 493 -6.27 0.44 -21.34
C VAL A 493 -5.02 0.85 -22.11
N PHE A 494 -4.78 2.15 -22.19
CA PHE A 494 -3.68 2.77 -22.92
C PHE A 494 -2.79 3.59 -21.99
N SER A 495 -1.51 3.74 -22.38
CA SER A 495 -0.60 4.72 -21.79
C SER A 495 -1.11 6.15 -22.08
N PRO A 496 -0.96 7.11 -21.13
CA PRO A 496 -1.30 8.52 -21.35
C PRO A 496 -0.59 9.18 -22.54
N GLU A 497 0.53 8.61 -22.99
CA GLU A 497 1.30 9.05 -24.17
C GLU A 497 0.49 8.93 -25.46
N VAL A 498 -0.50 8.03 -25.53
CA VAL A 498 -1.38 7.90 -26.70
C VAL A 498 -2.16 9.19 -26.97
N LEU A 499 -2.43 9.98 -25.92
CA LEU A 499 -3.11 11.28 -26.04
C LEU A 499 -2.21 12.37 -26.64
N ASP A 500 -0.89 12.12 -26.71
CA ASP A 500 0.09 13.05 -27.27
C ASP A 500 0.39 12.78 -28.75
N LEU A 501 -0.18 11.71 -29.34
CA LEU A 501 -0.06 11.39 -30.75
C LEU A 501 -0.75 12.47 -31.61
N THR A 502 -0.06 12.91 -32.66
CA THR A 502 -0.59 13.85 -33.65
C THR A 502 -1.04 13.14 -34.92
N GLU A 503 -1.84 13.82 -35.75
CA GLU A 503 -2.21 13.31 -37.07
C GLU A 503 -0.96 13.10 -37.94
N ASP A 504 0.04 13.97 -37.81
CA ASP A 504 1.31 13.86 -38.54
C ASP A 504 2.08 12.58 -38.15
N ASP A 505 2.12 12.22 -36.87
CA ASP A 505 2.75 10.97 -36.40
C ASP A 505 2.07 9.74 -37.01
N LEU A 506 0.73 9.75 -37.09
CA LEU A 506 -0.04 8.68 -37.70
C LEU A 506 0.22 8.58 -39.21
N VAL A 507 0.24 9.71 -39.90
CA VAL A 507 0.54 9.79 -41.33
C VAL A 507 1.95 9.31 -41.62
N GLU A 508 2.95 9.70 -40.83
CA GLU A 508 4.33 9.26 -41.00
C GLU A 508 4.48 7.75 -40.79
N LYS A 509 3.89 7.20 -39.73
CA LYS A 509 3.93 5.75 -39.46
C LYS A 509 3.20 4.98 -40.56
N PHE A 510 2.06 5.48 -41.03
CA PHE A 510 1.33 4.88 -42.14
C PHE A 510 2.15 4.92 -43.43
N ALA A 511 2.76 6.06 -43.76
CA ALA A 511 3.62 6.23 -44.93
C ALA A 511 4.83 5.28 -44.88
N THR A 512 5.46 5.14 -43.71
CA THR A 512 6.55 4.19 -43.46
C THR A 512 6.09 2.75 -43.68
N GLY A 513 4.90 2.39 -43.17
CA GLY A 513 4.30 1.07 -43.40
C GLY A 513 4.05 0.79 -44.88
N VAL A 514 3.50 1.76 -45.61
CA VAL A 514 3.31 1.67 -47.07
C VAL A 514 4.64 1.49 -47.79
N GLN A 515 5.68 2.24 -47.40
CA GLN A 515 7.03 2.09 -47.98
C GLN A 515 7.62 0.70 -47.73
N LEU A 516 7.49 0.16 -46.52
CA LEU A 516 7.95 -1.19 -46.18
C LEU A 516 7.23 -2.26 -47.00
N ILE A 517 5.90 -2.19 -47.09
CA ILE A 517 5.09 -3.11 -47.90
C ILE A 517 5.48 -2.99 -49.38
N THR A 518 5.68 -1.78 -49.88
CA THR A 518 6.11 -1.52 -51.26
C THR A 518 7.47 -2.15 -51.54
N THR A 519 8.43 -1.95 -50.65
CA THR A 519 9.79 -2.48 -50.77
C THR A 519 9.80 -4.02 -50.73
N LEU A 520 9.05 -4.62 -49.80
CA LEU A 520 8.91 -6.07 -49.72
C LEU A 520 8.26 -6.63 -50.98
N SER A 521 7.16 -6.02 -51.44
CA SER A 521 6.43 -6.41 -52.65
C SER A 521 7.33 -6.38 -53.89
N LEU A 522 8.19 -5.35 -54.02
CA LEU A 522 9.17 -5.24 -55.09
C LEU A 522 10.22 -6.34 -55.02
N ALA A 523 10.73 -6.66 -53.84
CA ALA A 523 11.74 -7.70 -53.66
C ALA A 523 11.21 -9.10 -54.03
N VAL A 524 9.96 -9.41 -53.68
CA VAL A 524 9.34 -10.71 -54.00
C VAL A 524 8.63 -10.74 -55.35
N SER A 525 8.69 -9.65 -56.13
CA SER A 525 8.02 -9.51 -57.43
C SER A 525 6.49 -9.72 -57.37
N TYR A 526 5.87 -9.34 -56.25
CA TYR A 526 4.43 -9.46 -56.06
C TYR A 526 3.74 -8.11 -56.33
N PRO A 527 2.81 -8.02 -57.30
CA PRO A 527 2.22 -6.75 -57.68
C PRO A 527 1.18 -6.28 -56.64
N THR A 528 1.47 -5.13 -56.02
CA THR A 528 0.53 -4.39 -55.19
C THR A 528 0.30 -2.99 -55.77
N PRO A 529 -0.83 -2.31 -55.47
CA PRO A 529 -1.06 -0.95 -55.97
C PRO A 529 0.07 0.02 -55.65
N ALA A 530 0.73 -0.13 -54.49
CA ALA A 530 1.86 0.69 -54.09
C ALA A 530 3.16 0.34 -54.84
N ALA A 531 3.38 -0.94 -55.20
CA ALA A 531 4.59 -1.38 -55.92
C ALA A 531 4.48 -1.31 -57.45
N ALA A 532 3.27 -1.39 -58.02
CA ALA A 532 3.05 -1.48 -59.47
C ALA A 532 3.70 -0.33 -60.29
N PRO A 533 3.62 0.95 -59.88
CA PRO A 533 4.29 2.03 -60.61
C PRO A 533 5.82 1.84 -60.68
N HIS A 534 6.44 1.40 -59.58
CA HIS A 534 7.87 1.14 -59.51
C HIS A 534 8.27 -0.07 -60.37
N MET A 535 7.46 -1.13 -60.40
CA MET A 535 7.69 -2.30 -61.24
C MET A 535 7.64 -1.96 -62.73
N ILE A 536 6.66 -1.14 -63.14
CA ILE A 536 6.52 -0.69 -64.54
C ILE A 536 7.71 0.18 -64.95
N ILE A 537 8.12 1.13 -64.09
CA ILE A 537 9.29 1.99 -64.35
C ILE A 537 10.57 1.15 -64.46
N ASN A 538 10.78 0.18 -63.56
CA ASN A 538 11.96 -0.69 -63.62
C ASN A 538 11.94 -1.58 -64.87
N SER A 539 10.78 -2.10 -65.26
CA SER A 539 10.63 -2.88 -66.50
C SER A 539 10.93 -2.03 -67.73
N TYR A 540 10.45 -0.79 -67.77
CA TYR A 540 10.75 0.16 -68.85
C TYR A 540 12.24 0.50 -68.92
N LYS A 541 12.90 0.74 -67.76
CA LYS A 541 14.36 0.93 -67.70
C LYS A 541 15.12 -0.27 -68.23
N ASN A 542 14.68 -1.49 -67.90
CA ASN A 542 15.31 -2.72 -68.40
C ASN A 542 15.16 -2.85 -69.91
N VAL A 543 13.99 -2.53 -70.49
CA VAL A 543 13.77 -2.54 -71.94
C VAL A 543 14.62 -1.48 -72.65
N LEU A 544 14.72 -0.26 -72.08
CA LEU A 544 15.60 0.79 -72.60
C LEU A 544 17.07 0.39 -72.58
N ALA A 545 17.52 -0.27 -71.51
CA ALA A 545 18.91 -0.75 -71.39
C ALA A 545 19.26 -1.80 -72.46
N VAL A 546 18.27 -2.57 -72.94
CA VAL A 546 18.45 -3.52 -74.05
C VAL A 546 18.47 -2.81 -75.42
N ALA A 547 17.77 -1.69 -75.57
CA ALA A 547 17.60 -0.99 -76.85
C ALA A 547 18.76 -0.05 -77.25
N ASP A 548 19.51 0.50 -76.28
CA ASP A 548 20.71 1.31 -76.55
C ASP A 548 21.80 1.06 -75.48
N PRO A 549 22.64 0.02 -75.66
CA PRO A 549 23.68 -0.34 -74.69
C PRO A 549 24.79 0.72 -74.56
N SER A 550 24.83 1.75 -75.42
CA SER A 550 25.85 2.79 -75.42
C SER A 550 25.56 3.97 -74.48
N LYS A 551 24.36 4.01 -73.86
CA LYS A 551 23.93 5.16 -73.04
C LYS A 551 23.73 4.90 -71.54
N PHE A 552 24.04 3.69 -71.04
CA PHE A 552 24.04 3.45 -69.59
C PHE A 552 25.27 2.65 -69.18
N THR A 553 26.13 3.28 -68.39
CA THR A 553 27.04 2.58 -67.48
C THR A 553 26.18 1.70 -66.60
N VAL A 554 26.42 0.39 -66.66
CA VAL A 554 25.88 -0.56 -65.68
C VAL A 554 26.33 -0.05 -64.32
N ALA A 555 25.39 0.47 -63.53
CA ALA A 555 25.59 0.60 -62.10
C ALA A 555 25.69 -0.84 -61.57
N THR A 556 26.92 -1.37 -61.57
CA THR A 556 27.34 -2.43 -60.67
C THR A 556 26.77 -2.09 -59.32
N ALA A 557 26.10 -3.07 -58.70
CA ALA A 557 25.59 -2.98 -57.34
C ALA A 557 26.59 -2.18 -56.49
N ALA A 558 26.19 -0.96 -56.09
CA ALA A 558 26.88 -0.21 -55.08
C ALA A 558 26.61 -0.93 -53.76
N VAL A 559 27.36 -2.00 -53.52
CA VAL A 559 27.85 -2.29 -52.18
C VAL A 559 28.96 -1.26 -51.98
N GLY A 560 28.58 -0.13 -51.39
CA GLY A 560 29.44 1.03 -51.20
C GLY A 560 28.95 1.87 -50.04
N GLU A 561 29.38 1.45 -48.85
CA GLU A 561 29.73 2.25 -47.67
C GLU A 561 29.19 3.69 -47.60
N SER A 562 28.33 3.92 -46.60
CA SER A 562 28.53 5.06 -45.71
C SER A 562 28.64 4.53 -44.29
N ALA A 563 29.88 4.46 -43.83
CA ALA A 563 30.23 4.38 -42.43
C ALA A 563 29.50 5.48 -41.64
N VAL A 564 28.81 5.09 -40.58
CA VAL A 564 28.57 5.97 -39.44
C VAL A 564 29.23 5.30 -38.26
N ALA A 565 30.26 5.98 -37.77
CA ALA A 565 30.94 5.68 -36.53
C ALA A 565 29.92 5.63 -35.38
N SER A 566 29.94 4.54 -34.61
CA SER A 566 29.64 4.61 -33.19
C SER A 566 30.91 4.18 -32.46
N GLN A 567 31.59 5.17 -31.88
CA GLN A 567 32.65 4.94 -30.90
C GLN A 567 32.10 4.00 -29.83
N GLY A 568 32.70 2.82 -29.73
CA GLY A 568 32.65 2.04 -28.51
C GLY A 568 33.63 2.67 -27.54
N ASP A 569 33.12 3.44 -26.58
CA ASP A 569 33.89 3.75 -25.39
C ASP A 569 33.84 2.56 -24.44
N VAL A 570 35.02 1.99 -24.26
CA VAL A 570 35.37 1.04 -23.22
C VAL A 570 35.25 1.77 -21.88
N VAL A 571 34.25 1.39 -21.08
CA VAL A 571 34.16 1.87 -19.69
C VAL A 571 35.12 1.04 -18.85
N GLU A 572 36.23 1.66 -18.45
CA GLU A 572 37.13 1.20 -17.40
C GLU A 572 36.37 1.00 -16.09
N THR A 573 36.40 -0.21 -15.56
CA THR A 573 36.09 -0.49 -14.15
C THR A 573 37.15 0.13 -13.25
N LYS A 574 36.82 1.25 -12.60
CA LYS A 574 37.50 1.71 -11.39
C LYS A 574 36.77 1.18 -10.16
N GLN A 575 37.49 0.36 -9.40
CA GLN A 575 37.19 0.05 -8.01
C GLN A 575 37.35 1.32 -7.17
N ASP A 576 36.30 1.72 -6.46
CA ASP A 576 36.43 2.62 -5.32
C ASP A 576 35.97 1.90 -4.05
N LYS A 577 36.92 1.79 -3.12
CA LYS A 577 36.73 1.37 -1.74
C LYS A 577 35.89 2.43 -1.03
N LYS A 578 34.80 2.02 -0.37
CA LYS A 578 34.16 2.82 0.67
C LYS A 578 34.69 2.36 2.02
N GLU A 579 35.38 3.26 2.69
CA GLU A 579 35.64 3.21 4.13
C GLU A 579 34.34 3.52 4.89
N GLU A 580 34.20 2.81 6.00
CA GLU A 580 33.20 2.96 7.05
C GLU A 580 33.42 4.28 7.80
N GLU A 581 32.36 5.05 8.04
CA GLU A 581 32.18 5.89 9.23
C GLU A 581 30.79 6.53 9.17
N ALA A 582 29.80 5.88 9.80
CA ALA A 582 28.56 6.49 10.31
C ALA A 582 27.70 5.42 11.03
N GLN A 583 28.25 4.80 12.07
CA GLN A 583 27.51 3.98 13.02
C GLN A 583 27.69 4.60 14.40
N GLU A 584 26.87 5.59 14.73
CA GLU A 584 26.67 6.01 16.13
C GLU A 584 25.42 6.90 16.28
N SER A 585 24.94 7.56 15.21
CA SER A 585 23.72 8.40 15.28
C SER A 585 22.40 7.71 14.89
N GLU A 586 22.44 6.47 14.39
CA GLU A 586 21.23 5.69 14.02
C GLU A 586 20.63 4.90 15.18
N GLU A 587 21.41 4.72 16.26
CA GLU A 587 21.11 3.76 17.31
C GLU A 587 20.07 4.25 18.33
N GLU A 588 20.02 5.55 18.59
CA GLU A 588 18.99 6.18 19.44
C GLU A 588 17.67 6.42 18.69
N ALA A 589 17.67 6.53 17.36
CA ALA A 589 16.51 6.96 16.59
C ALA A 589 15.50 5.85 16.26
N LEU A 590 15.89 4.57 16.25
CA LEU A 590 14.98 3.45 15.92
C LEU A 590 14.03 3.08 17.08
N PHE A 591 14.31 3.56 18.28
CA PHE A 591 13.51 3.29 19.45
C PHE A 591 12.11 3.95 19.43
N GLY A 592 11.79 4.85 18.51
CA GLY A 592 10.49 5.58 18.50
C GLY A 592 9.21 4.75 18.33
N LEU A 593 9.29 3.44 18.03
CA LEU A 593 8.12 2.52 18.10
C LEU A 593 7.93 1.90 19.50
N PHE A 594 8.87 2.15 20.40
CA PHE A 594 9.00 1.55 21.73
C PHE A 594 9.40 2.54 22.84
N ASP A 595 9.81 3.77 22.54
CA ASP A 595 10.26 4.80 23.49
C ASP A 595 9.27 5.97 23.55
N ASP A 596 9.20 6.57 24.73
CA ASP A 596 8.26 7.58 25.24
C ASP A 596 7.82 8.69 24.25
#